data_AF-A0AAW2EE25-F1
#
_entry.id   AF-A0AAW2EE25-F1
#
_cell.length_a   1.000
_cell.length_b   1.000
_cell.length_c   1.000
_cell.angle_alpha   90.00
_cell.angle_beta   90.00
_cell.angle_gamma   90.00
#
_symmetry.space_group_name_H-M   'P 1'
#
loop_
_entity.id
_entity.type
_entity.pdbx_description
1 polymer ?
#
loop_
_entity_poly.entity_id
_entity_poly.type
_entity_poly.pdbx_seq_one_letter_code
_entity_poly.pdbx_strand_id
1 'polypeptide(L)'
;MIIASIYLHTRKNWRRKRAEYVKQCSRRDPKLITCLIDSLHHLRPYLSAGIPEIELPAVEPFRMDELTLSLTGGTNGYKIQLRDLYVKGASNYTVEDIKLGSPFQAVVRMPALILDAHYSSSGVLIILPASGNGTFHARFGDARALVRGTVSTKSRDEKTYLNVDNLDVVLAVKDVQMRVSKIFNNNRILTEAINLFLRENGQEVLKLMEPQLKKKLSTLFAGIVNQLLRHVPVESFLIP
;
A
#
# COMPACT_ATOMS: atom_id res chain seq x y z
N MET A 1 60.45 23.30 -14.41
CA MET A 1 59.82 23.76 -13.15
C MET A 1 58.32 23.98 -13.36
N ILE A 2 57.59 22.93 -13.79
CA ILE A 2 56.13 22.99 -14.07
C ILE A 2 55.54 21.61 -13.77
N ILE A 3 55.47 21.19 -12.50
CA ILE A 3 54.63 20.06 -12.04
C ILE A 3 54.27 20.30 -10.57
N ALA A 4 53.38 21.25 -10.27
CA ALA A 4 52.87 21.43 -8.89
C ALA A 4 51.55 22.22 -8.82
N SER A 5 50.58 22.01 -9.72
CA SER A 5 49.30 22.75 -9.64
C SER A 5 48.04 21.95 -9.98
N ILE A 6 48.07 20.61 -10.00
CA ILE A 6 46.88 19.79 -10.31
C ILE A 6 46.33 19.01 -9.10
N TYR A 7 47.02 19.01 -7.95
CA TYR A 7 46.58 18.26 -6.77
C TYR A 7 46.22 19.20 -5.62
N LEU A 8 45.08 19.92 -5.67
CA LEU A 8 44.51 20.52 -4.44
C LEU A 8 43.04 20.99 -4.54
N HIS A 9 42.25 20.54 -5.52
CA HIS A 9 40.81 20.83 -5.55
C HIS A 9 40.00 19.59 -5.94
N THR A 10 39.75 18.73 -4.95
CA THR A 10 38.45 18.12 -4.63
C THR A 10 38.66 16.95 -3.65
N ARG A 11 39.09 17.24 -2.41
CA ARG A 11 38.62 16.40 -1.29
C ARG A 11 37.20 16.83 -0.97
N LYS A 12 36.24 16.47 -1.84
CA LYS A 12 34.82 16.49 -1.49
C LYS A 12 34.67 15.49 -0.34
N ASN A 13 34.53 16.01 0.88
CA ASN A 13 34.13 15.26 2.07
C ASN A 13 32.83 14.49 1.75
N TRP A 14 32.96 13.23 1.34
CA TRP A 14 31.87 12.26 1.26
C TRP A 14 31.50 11.81 2.68
N ARG A 15 31.03 12.73 3.54
CA ARG A 15 30.06 12.35 4.57
C ARG A 15 28.80 12.05 3.78
N ARG A 16 28.63 10.80 3.35
CA ARG A 16 27.46 10.30 2.61
C ARG A 16 26.21 10.85 3.29
N LYS A 17 25.59 11.86 2.67
CA LYS A 17 24.43 12.58 3.23
C LYS A 17 23.38 11.51 3.54
N ARG A 18 22.99 11.40 4.81
CA ARG A 18 22.03 10.38 5.26
C ARG A 18 20.74 10.59 4.48
N ALA A 19 20.16 9.50 3.98
CA ALA A 19 18.82 9.53 3.41
C ALA A 19 17.86 10.10 4.44
N GLU A 20 17.24 11.25 4.16
CA GLU A 20 16.42 11.99 5.13
C GLU A 20 15.18 11.18 5.55
N TYR A 21 14.73 10.29 4.68
CA TYR A 21 13.64 9.33 4.91
C TYR A 21 14.02 8.15 5.82
N VAL A 22 15.29 8.02 6.24
CA VAL A 22 15.75 6.93 7.11
C VAL A 22 15.97 7.45 8.53
N LYS A 23 15.09 7.04 9.45
CA LYS A 23 15.33 7.16 10.90
C LYS A 23 16.04 5.90 11.40
N GLN A 24 17.15 6.10 12.12
CA GLN A 24 18.01 5.01 12.58
C GLN A 24 17.61 4.57 13.99
N CYS A 25 17.80 3.29 14.28
CA CYS A 25 17.62 2.67 15.59
C CYS A 25 18.90 1.96 16.01
N SER A 26 19.25 2.02 17.30
CA SER A 26 20.37 1.23 17.81
C SER A 26 19.93 -0.20 18.07
N ARG A 27 20.75 -1.17 17.66
CA ARG A 27 20.54 -2.59 17.95
C ARG A 27 20.54 -2.91 19.45
N ARG A 28 21.16 -2.05 20.27
CA ARG A 28 21.25 -2.20 21.73
C ARG A 28 20.13 -1.47 22.47
N ASP A 29 19.23 -0.78 21.76
CA ASP A 29 18.12 -0.08 22.39
C ASP A 29 17.16 -1.11 23.03
N PRO A 30 16.94 -1.07 24.36
CA PRO A 30 15.96 -1.95 24.99
C PRO A 30 14.53 -1.73 24.48
N LYS A 31 14.27 -0.59 23.80
CA LYS A 31 13.01 -0.25 23.13
C LYS A 31 13.13 -0.28 21.60
N LEU A 32 13.98 -1.16 21.06
CA LEU A 32 14.22 -1.29 19.61
C LEU A 32 12.93 -1.38 18.78
N ILE A 33 11.93 -2.14 19.22
CA ILE A 33 10.65 -2.28 18.52
C ILE A 33 9.92 -0.92 18.42
N THR A 34 9.87 -0.14 19.50
CA THR A 34 9.30 1.22 19.50
C THR A 34 10.06 2.13 18.55
N CYS A 35 11.39 2.11 18.59
CA CYS A 35 12.19 2.92 17.66
C CYS A 35 11.89 2.57 16.20
N LEU A 36 11.77 1.28 15.86
CA LEU A 36 11.46 0.84 14.51
C LEU A 36 10.05 1.23 14.07
N ILE A 37 9.07 1.16 14.96
CA ILE A 37 7.72 1.69 14.73
C ILE A 37 7.79 3.20 14.42
N ASP A 38 8.54 3.97 15.21
CA ASP A 38 8.70 5.40 14.94
C ASP A 38 9.43 5.66 13.62
N SER A 39 10.39 4.79 13.25
CA SER A 39 11.08 4.88 11.96
C SER A 39 10.13 4.59 10.80
N LEU A 40 9.19 3.66 10.96
CA LEU A 40 8.10 3.48 10.01
C LEU A 40 7.19 4.71 9.97
N HIS A 41 6.88 5.36 11.09
CA HIS A 41 6.06 6.59 11.07
C HIS A 41 6.79 7.77 10.45
N HIS A 42 8.12 7.84 10.61
CA HIS A 42 8.99 8.83 9.97
C HIS A 42 8.95 8.75 8.44
N LEU A 43 8.66 7.57 7.87
CA LEU A 43 8.54 7.39 6.42
C LEU A 43 7.27 8.02 5.83
N ARG A 44 6.22 8.30 6.62
CA ARG A 44 4.92 8.78 6.12
C ARG A 44 5.01 9.95 5.12
N PRO A 45 5.68 11.09 5.43
CA PRO A 45 5.76 12.21 4.48
C PRO A 45 6.52 11.85 3.19
N TYR A 46 7.52 10.97 3.28
CA TYR A 46 8.31 10.54 2.12
C TYR A 46 7.57 9.53 1.26
N LEU A 47 6.80 8.63 1.87
CA LEU A 47 5.87 7.75 1.15
C LEU A 47 4.79 8.58 0.44
N SER A 48 4.27 9.62 1.10
CA SER A 48 3.29 10.51 0.49
C SER A 48 3.83 11.24 -0.73
N ALA A 49 5.06 11.77 -0.68
CA ALA A 49 5.67 12.51 -1.79
C ALA A 49 6.33 11.61 -2.85
N GLY A 50 6.69 10.38 -2.48
CA GLY A 50 7.62 9.54 -3.24
C GLY A 50 9.08 9.81 -2.86
N ILE A 51 9.96 8.90 -3.25
CA ILE A 51 11.40 8.96 -2.99
C ILE A 51 12.14 8.74 -4.31
N PRO A 52 12.43 9.82 -5.07
CA PRO A 52 13.05 9.72 -6.39
C PRO A 52 14.40 9.00 -6.40
N GLU A 53 15.18 9.11 -5.31
CA GLU A 53 16.50 8.49 -5.19
C GLU A 53 16.48 6.96 -5.23
N ILE A 54 15.31 6.37 -4.95
CA ILE A 54 15.07 4.93 -5.04
C ILE A 54 13.93 4.64 -6.01
N GLU A 55 13.57 5.56 -6.89
CA GLU A 55 12.48 5.41 -7.87
C GLU A 55 11.15 4.98 -7.24
N LEU A 56 10.89 5.37 -5.98
CA LEU A 56 9.63 5.08 -5.32
C LEU A 56 8.62 6.19 -5.68
N PRO A 57 7.53 5.88 -6.41
CA PRO A 57 6.51 6.88 -6.70
C PRO A 57 5.77 7.30 -5.43
N ALA A 58 5.06 8.43 -5.51
CA ALA A 58 4.13 8.84 -4.46
C ALA A 58 3.08 7.74 -4.23
N VAL A 59 2.89 7.37 -2.96
CA VAL A 59 1.84 6.41 -2.55
C VAL A 59 0.62 7.11 -1.92
N GLU A 60 0.61 8.45 -1.92
CA GLU A 60 -0.53 9.26 -1.49
C GLU A 60 -0.71 10.47 -2.42
N PRO A 61 -1.81 10.56 -3.16
CA PRO A 61 -2.77 9.49 -3.37
C PRO A 61 -2.16 8.34 -4.17
N PHE A 62 -2.51 7.13 -3.80
CA PHE A 62 -2.15 5.97 -4.58
C PHE A 62 -3.00 5.93 -5.86
N ARG A 63 -2.33 5.78 -7.01
CA ARG A 63 -2.98 5.71 -8.33
C ARG A 63 -2.73 4.35 -8.98
N MET A 64 -3.77 3.80 -9.59
CA MET A 64 -3.68 2.56 -10.35
C MET A 64 -4.57 2.68 -11.59
N ASP A 65 -3.99 2.40 -12.76
CA ASP A 65 -4.70 2.53 -14.04
C ASP A 65 -5.92 1.63 -14.10
N GLU A 66 -5.79 0.39 -13.62
CA GLU A 66 -6.88 -0.58 -13.65
C GLU A 66 -6.80 -1.63 -12.54
N LEU A 67 -7.95 -1.93 -11.93
CA LEU A 67 -8.19 -3.08 -11.09
C LEU A 67 -9.43 -3.84 -11.55
N THR A 68 -9.25 -5.08 -11.99
CA THR A 68 -10.36 -5.99 -12.33
C THR A 68 -10.49 -7.09 -11.28
N LEU A 69 -11.73 -7.32 -10.81
CA LEU A 69 -12.10 -8.34 -9.83
C LEU A 69 -13.29 -9.16 -10.36
N SER A 70 -13.25 -10.48 -10.15
CA SER A 70 -14.35 -11.41 -10.49
C SER A 70 -14.92 -12.03 -9.21
N LEU A 71 -15.94 -11.42 -8.62
CA LEU A 71 -16.39 -11.72 -7.25
C LEU A 71 -17.16 -13.03 -7.12
N THR A 72 -17.89 -13.43 -8.16
CA THR A 72 -18.63 -14.70 -8.20
C THR A 72 -18.36 -15.46 -9.49
N GLY A 73 -18.48 -16.79 -9.44
CA GLY A 73 -18.28 -17.68 -10.58
C GLY A 73 -19.55 -17.90 -11.42
N GLY A 74 -19.42 -18.68 -12.49
CA GLY A 74 -20.54 -19.05 -13.37
C GLY A 74 -20.79 -18.08 -14.53
N THR A 75 -21.78 -18.39 -15.36
CA THR A 75 -22.12 -17.63 -16.58
C THR A 75 -22.54 -16.18 -16.27
N ASN A 76 -23.18 -15.95 -15.13
CA ASN A 76 -23.62 -14.63 -14.67
C ASN A 76 -22.80 -14.09 -13.49
N GLY A 77 -21.59 -14.62 -13.29
CA GLY A 77 -20.68 -14.19 -12.22
C GLY A 77 -20.40 -12.69 -12.28
N TYR A 78 -20.39 -12.04 -11.12
CA TYR A 78 -20.18 -10.61 -11.00
C TYR A 78 -18.72 -10.27 -11.26
N LYS A 79 -18.51 -9.38 -12.22
CA LYS A 79 -17.19 -8.82 -12.53
C LYS A 79 -17.27 -7.32 -12.38
N ILE A 80 -16.23 -6.74 -11.83
CA ILE A 80 -16.05 -5.30 -11.70
C ILE A 80 -14.66 -4.91 -12.20
N GLN A 81 -14.63 -3.85 -12.99
CA GLN A 81 -13.44 -3.20 -13.48
C GLN A 81 -13.44 -1.76 -12.97
N LEU A 82 -12.40 -1.38 -12.24
CA LEU A 82 -12.15 -0.03 -11.75
C LEU A 82 -10.99 0.56 -12.57
N ARG A 83 -11.20 1.71 -13.19
CA ARG A 83 -10.19 2.44 -13.96
C ARG A 83 -9.91 3.80 -13.34
N ASP A 84 -8.70 4.29 -13.57
CA ASP A 84 -8.21 5.56 -13.01
C ASP A 84 -8.42 5.61 -11.49
N LEU A 85 -8.13 4.48 -10.84
CA LEU A 85 -8.40 4.27 -9.43
C LEU A 85 -7.48 5.14 -8.60
N TYR A 86 -8.09 5.82 -7.65
CA TYR A 86 -7.48 6.81 -6.80
C TYR A 86 -7.78 6.47 -5.35
N VAL A 87 -6.76 6.26 -4.52
CA VAL A 87 -6.92 5.93 -3.10
C VAL A 87 -6.18 6.96 -2.24
N LYS A 88 -6.92 7.56 -1.30
CA LYS A 88 -6.42 8.47 -0.26
C LYS A 88 -6.44 7.82 1.11
N GLY A 89 -5.53 8.24 1.98
CA GLY A 89 -5.48 7.92 3.41
C GLY A 89 -4.54 6.78 3.79
N ALA A 90 -3.93 6.11 2.81
CA ALA A 90 -3.01 4.99 3.05
C ALA A 90 -1.73 5.45 3.77
N SER A 91 -1.26 6.67 3.52
CA SER A 91 -0.08 7.26 4.21
C SER A 91 -0.35 7.62 5.67
N ASN A 92 -1.61 7.79 6.07
CA ASN A 92 -1.99 8.11 7.45
C ASN A 92 -2.16 6.84 8.30
N TYR A 93 -1.23 5.89 8.17
CA TYR A 93 -1.27 4.63 8.89
C TYR A 93 -0.61 4.73 10.27
N THR A 94 -1.05 3.96 11.24
CA THR A 94 -0.35 3.72 12.51
C THR A 94 0.07 2.27 12.58
N VAL A 95 1.34 2.02 12.89
CA VAL A 95 1.84 0.67 13.16
C VAL A 95 1.58 0.35 14.64
N GLU A 96 0.74 -0.65 14.90
CA GLU A 96 0.37 -1.09 16.25
C GLU A 96 1.39 -2.05 16.83
N ASP A 97 1.92 -2.95 16.01
CA ASP A 97 2.84 -4.01 16.42
C ASP A 97 3.72 -4.47 15.25
N ILE A 98 4.94 -4.90 15.54
CA ILE A 98 5.85 -5.53 14.58
C ILE A 98 6.59 -6.71 15.21
N LYS A 99 6.72 -7.79 14.43
CA LYS A 99 7.62 -8.91 14.70
C LYS A 99 8.66 -8.97 13.60
N LEU A 100 9.92 -8.84 14.01
CA LEU A 100 11.07 -8.91 13.09
C LEU A 100 11.47 -10.36 12.83
N GLY A 101 12.19 -10.57 11.73
CA GLY A 101 12.74 -11.87 11.33
C GLY A 101 12.13 -12.41 10.05
N SER A 102 12.31 -13.70 9.82
CA SER A 102 11.68 -14.45 8.73
C SER A 102 11.07 -15.71 9.35
N PRO A 103 9.74 -15.79 9.55
CA PRO A 103 8.73 -14.83 9.09
C PRO A 103 8.68 -13.52 9.89
N PHE A 104 8.33 -12.42 9.22
CA PHE A 104 7.99 -11.14 9.85
C PHE A 104 6.47 -10.94 9.94
N GLN A 105 6.04 -10.03 10.81
CA GLN A 105 4.66 -9.56 10.91
C GLN A 105 4.62 -8.06 11.22
N ALA A 106 3.61 -7.36 10.73
CA ALA A 106 3.24 -6.03 11.17
C ALA A 106 1.72 -5.90 11.26
N VAL A 107 1.23 -5.15 12.24
CA VAL A 107 -0.17 -4.75 12.33
C VAL A 107 -0.26 -3.25 12.07
N VAL A 108 -1.02 -2.88 11.06
CA VAL A 108 -1.11 -1.52 10.54
C VAL A 108 -2.55 -1.08 10.53
N ARG A 109 -2.84 0.07 11.13
CA ARG A 109 -4.18 0.67 11.20
C ARG A 109 -4.25 1.92 10.35
N MET A 110 -5.27 2.06 9.52
CA MET A 110 -5.55 3.24 8.71
C MET A 110 -6.93 3.78 9.13
N PRO A 111 -7.02 5.04 9.63
CA PRO A 111 -8.27 5.59 10.14
C PRO A 111 -9.38 5.66 9.08
N ALA A 112 -9.01 5.99 7.84
CA ALA A 112 -9.93 5.99 6.71
C ALA A 112 -9.17 5.85 5.40
N LEU A 113 -9.66 4.98 4.52
CA LEU A 113 -9.27 4.93 3.11
C LEU A 113 -10.44 5.44 2.27
N ILE A 114 -10.16 6.36 1.36
CA ILE A 114 -11.16 6.90 0.42
C ILE A 114 -10.73 6.48 -0.98
N LEU A 115 -11.62 5.83 -1.70
CA LEU A 115 -11.40 5.32 -3.04
C LEU A 115 -12.38 5.96 -4.01
N ASP A 116 -11.87 6.49 -5.11
CA ASP A 116 -12.64 6.97 -6.25
C ASP A 116 -12.14 6.27 -7.52
N ALA A 117 -13.05 5.87 -8.40
CA ALA A 117 -12.71 5.24 -9.68
C ALA A 117 -13.83 5.39 -10.72
N HIS A 118 -13.47 5.31 -12.00
CA HIS A 118 -14.43 4.95 -13.03
C HIS A 118 -14.72 3.46 -12.92
N TYR A 119 -15.98 3.05 -12.90
CA TYR A 119 -16.35 1.66 -12.69
C TYR A 119 -17.19 1.13 -13.84
N SER A 120 -16.91 -0.12 -14.22
CA SER A 120 -17.75 -0.91 -15.12
C SER A 120 -17.97 -2.27 -14.48
N SER A 121 -19.19 -2.77 -14.51
CA SER A 121 -19.52 -4.08 -13.96
C SER A 121 -20.48 -4.85 -14.85
N SER A 122 -20.47 -6.17 -14.67
CA SER A 122 -21.35 -7.09 -15.37
C SER A 122 -21.76 -8.24 -14.46
N GLY A 123 -22.97 -8.76 -14.64
CA GLY A 123 -23.46 -9.96 -13.95
C GLY A 123 -24.32 -9.64 -12.72
N VAL A 124 -24.39 -10.60 -11.81
CA VAL A 124 -25.27 -10.54 -10.64
C VAL A 124 -24.45 -10.44 -9.35
N LEU A 125 -24.54 -9.30 -8.67
CA LEU A 125 -23.93 -9.08 -7.36
C LEU A 125 -24.84 -9.68 -6.29
N ILE A 126 -24.45 -10.85 -5.77
CA ILE A 126 -25.20 -11.64 -4.77
C ILE A 126 -26.58 -12.06 -5.31
N ILE A 127 -27.56 -11.16 -5.34
CA ILE A 127 -28.91 -11.37 -5.88
C ILE A 127 -29.34 -10.28 -6.86
N LEU A 128 -28.59 -9.18 -6.96
CA LEU A 128 -28.96 -8.02 -7.78
C LEU A 128 -28.26 -8.04 -9.14
N PRO A 129 -29.01 -7.97 -10.25
CA PRO A 129 -28.44 -7.63 -11.55
C PRO A 129 -27.78 -6.25 -11.46
N ALA A 130 -26.45 -6.23 -11.52
CA ALA A 130 -25.65 -5.04 -11.21
C ALA A 130 -24.68 -4.73 -12.36
N SER A 131 -25.11 -4.93 -13.60
CA SER A 131 -24.36 -4.54 -14.79
C SER A 131 -24.49 -3.04 -15.02
N GLY A 132 -23.40 -2.29 -15.08
CA GLY A 132 -23.47 -0.85 -15.26
C GLY A 132 -22.11 -0.21 -15.46
N ASN A 133 -22.11 1.06 -15.84
CA ASN A 133 -20.91 1.87 -15.97
C ASN A 133 -21.20 3.24 -15.36
N GLY A 134 -20.23 3.81 -14.64
CA GLY A 134 -20.35 5.11 -14.00
C GLY A 134 -19.15 5.41 -13.11
N THR A 135 -19.39 6.05 -11.98
CA THR A 135 -18.35 6.35 -10.97
C THR A 135 -18.60 5.57 -9.69
N PHE A 136 -17.55 4.97 -9.14
CA PHE A 136 -17.57 4.28 -7.86
C PHE A 136 -16.82 5.09 -6.82
N HIS A 137 -17.41 5.19 -5.64
CA HIS A 137 -16.79 5.81 -4.48
C HIS A 137 -16.93 4.88 -3.29
N ALA A 138 -15.86 4.71 -2.53
CA ALA A 138 -15.88 3.97 -1.28
C ALA A 138 -15.11 4.67 -0.18
N ARG A 139 -15.60 4.52 1.05
CA ARG A 139 -14.91 4.87 2.28
C ARG A 139 -14.81 3.63 3.15
N PHE A 140 -13.58 3.25 3.49
CA PHE A 140 -13.27 2.17 4.41
C PHE A 140 -12.72 2.79 5.70
N GLY A 141 -13.57 2.88 6.73
CA GLY A 141 -13.23 3.43 8.03
C GLY A 141 -12.65 2.37 8.96
N ASP A 142 -11.67 2.78 9.76
CA ASP A 142 -11.01 1.95 10.77
C ASP A 142 -10.50 0.62 10.17
N ALA A 143 -9.70 0.74 9.12
CA ALA A 143 -9.11 -0.39 8.43
C ALA A 143 -7.88 -0.89 9.18
N ARG A 144 -7.83 -2.18 9.48
CA ARG A 144 -6.71 -2.84 10.15
C ARG A 144 -6.15 -3.92 9.24
N ALA A 145 -4.89 -3.76 8.84
CA ALA A 145 -4.16 -4.68 8.00
C ALA A 145 -3.14 -5.46 8.84
N LEU A 146 -3.22 -6.78 8.75
CA LEU A 146 -2.20 -7.69 9.23
C LEU A 146 -1.31 -8.06 8.03
N VAL A 147 -0.07 -7.63 8.07
CA VAL A 147 0.94 -7.90 7.04
C VAL A 147 1.90 -8.95 7.56
N ARG A 148 2.11 -10.02 6.80
CA ARG A 148 3.03 -11.12 7.17
C ARG A 148 3.85 -11.54 5.97
N GLY A 149 5.04 -12.07 6.19
CA GLY A 149 5.85 -12.49 5.06
C GLY A 149 7.17 -13.11 5.46
N THR A 150 7.98 -13.41 4.44
CA THR A 150 9.34 -13.89 4.59
C THR A 150 10.31 -12.93 3.93
N VAL A 151 11.51 -12.85 4.47
CA VAL A 151 12.58 -11.99 3.97
C VAL A 151 13.85 -12.82 3.74
N SER A 152 14.55 -12.52 2.66
CA SER A 152 15.90 -12.99 2.35
C SER A 152 16.89 -11.83 2.40
N THR A 153 18.16 -12.15 2.54
CA THR A 153 19.25 -11.16 2.60
C THR A 153 20.18 -11.32 1.41
N LYS A 154 20.71 -10.19 0.93
CA LYS A 154 21.76 -10.16 -0.09
C LYS A 154 22.84 -9.17 0.31
N SER A 155 24.09 -9.62 0.26
CA SER A 155 25.25 -8.75 0.51
C SER A 155 25.69 -8.09 -0.79
N ARG A 156 25.87 -6.76 -0.77
CA ARG A 156 26.44 -5.96 -1.87
C ARG A 156 27.29 -4.84 -1.28
N ASP A 157 28.54 -4.70 -1.73
CA ASP A 157 29.48 -3.68 -1.25
C ASP A 157 29.62 -3.65 0.29
N GLU A 158 29.82 -4.83 0.89
CA GLU A 158 29.93 -5.02 2.35
C GLU A 158 28.69 -4.58 3.16
N LYS A 159 27.55 -4.39 2.48
CA LYS A 159 26.28 -3.98 3.08
C LYS A 159 25.20 -5.03 2.88
N THR A 160 24.32 -5.14 3.86
CA THR A 160 23.24 -6.12 3.84
C THR A 160 21.96 -5.47 3.32
N TYR A 161 21.37 -6.02 2.28
CA TYR A 161 20.07 -5.58 1.75
C TYR A 161 19.02 -6.66 2.00
N LEU A 162 17.79 -6.23 2.26
CA LEU A 162 16.67 -7.14 2.49
C LEU A 162 15.83 -7.27 1.21
N ASN A 163 15.22 -8.44 1.05
CA ASN A 163 14.24 -8.70 0.01
C ASN A 163 13.05 -9.44 0.61
N VAL A 164 11.86 -8.86 0.53
CA VAL A 164 10.61 -9.56 0.83
C VAL A 164 10.36 -10.57 -0.29
N ASP A 165 10.40 -11.85 0.06
CA ASP A 165 10.19 -12.96 -0.89
C ASP A 165 8.69 -13.23 -1.06
N ASN A 166 7.95 -13.22 0.05
CA ASN A 166 6.50 -13.42 0.09
C ASN A 166 5.88 -12.40 1.05
N LEU A 167 4.71 -11.89 0.68
CA LEU A 167 3.94 -10.97 1.52
C LEU A 167 2.46 -11.32 1.43
N ASP A 168 1.82 -11.41 2.59
CA ASP A 168 0.41 -11.70 2.80
C ASP A 168 -0.24 -10.51 3.50
N VAL A 169 -1.39 -10.07 3.00
CA VAL A 169 -2.18 -9.00 3.61
C VAL A 169 -3.55 -9.56 3.99
N VAL A 170 -3.91 -9.44 5.25
CA VAL A 170 -5.28 -9.70 5.74
C VAL A 170 -5.85 -8.37 6.20
N LEU A 171 -6.97 -7.97 5.60
CA LEU A 171 -7.61 -6.68 5.86
C LEU A 171 -8.92 -6.90 6.64
N ALA A 172 -9.07 -6.18 7.75
CA ALA A 172 -10.33 -6.06 8.47
C ALA A 172 -10.78 -4.59 8.41
N VAL A 173 -12.02 -4.33 8.00
CA VAL A 173 -12.57 -2.96 7.93
C VAL A 173 -13.84 -2.91 8.77
N LYS A 174 -13.89 -1.97 9.70
CA LYS A 174 -15.05 -1.80 10.59
C LYS A 174 -16.22 -1.14 9.88
N ASP A 175 -15.96 -0.03 9.20
CA ASP A 175 -16.99 0.79 8.58
C ASP A 175 -16.81 0.78 7.06
N VAL A 176 -17.79 0.23 6.34
CA VAL A 176 -17.75 0.14 4.88
C VAL A 176 -18.88 0.95 4.30
N GLN A 177 -18.52 1.95 3.49
CA GLN A 177 -19.47 2.75 2.73
C GLN A 177 -19.09 2.68 1.26
N MET A 178 -20.02 2.21 0.43
CA MET A 178 -19.83 2.10 -1.01
C MET A 178 -20.99 2.77 -1.71
N ARG A 179 -20.72 3.48 -2.79
CA ARG A 179 -21.74 4.08 -3.64
C ARG A 179 -21.31 4.09 -5.09
N VAL A 180 -22.29 3.96 -5.96
CA VAL A 180 -22.15 4.17 -7.40
C VAL A 180 -22.97 5.39 -7.82
N SER A 181 -22.57 6.02 -8.91
CA SER A 181 -23.28 7.17 -9.48
C SER A 181 -23.13 7.16 -11.00
N LYS A 182 -24.06 7.83 -11.69
CA LYS A 182 -24.12 7.91 -13.16
C LYS A 182 -24.31 6.56 -13.87
N ILE A 183 -25.15 5.70 -13.29
CA ILE A 183 -25.35 4.30 -13.72
C ILE A 183 -26.69 4.15 -14.45
N PHE A 184 -26.83 3.11 -15.29
CA PHE A 184 -28.08 2.81 -16.01
C PHE A 184 -28.70 4.02 -16.72
N ASN A 185 -27.90 4.78 -17.48
CA ASN A 185 -28.34 6.02 -18.13
C ASN A 185 -29.02 7.01 -17.16
N ASN A 186 -28.53 7.10 -15.92
CA ASN A 186 -29.07 7.93 -14.83
C ASN A 186 -30.50 7.54 -14.38
N ASN A 187 -30.92 6.29 -14.54
CA ASN A 187 -32.16 5.82 -13.95
C ASN A 187 -32.09 5.89 -12.41
N ARG A 188 -32.84 6.83 -11.83
CA ARG A 188 -32.82 7.12 -10.39
C ARG A 188 -33.29 5.93 -9.54
N ILE A 189 -34.27 5.16 -10.01
CA ILE A 189 -34.84 4.04 -9.25
C ILE A 189 -33.80 2.92 -9.15
N LEU A 190 -33.20 2.52 -10.27
CA LEU A 190 -32.16 1.49 -10.29
C LEU A 190 -30.90 1.93 -9.53
N THR A 191 -30.52 3.21 -9.67
CA THR A 191 -29.38 3.77 -8.94
C THR A 191 -29.61 3.71 -7.43
N GLU A 192 -30.80 4.09 -6.95
CA GLU A 192 -31.11 4.04 -5.53
C GLU A 192 -31.21 2.61 -5.01
N ALA A 193 -31.78 1.69 -5.79
CA ALA A 193 -31.84 0.27 -5.42
C ALA A 193 -30.44 -0.34 -5.21
N ILE A 194 -29.50 -0.07 -6.14
CA ILE A 194 -28.10 -0.53 -5.99
C ILE A 194 -27.43 0.15 -4.79
N ASN A 195 -27.59 1.45 -4.63
CA ASN A 195 -26.96 2.15 -3.51
C ASN A 195 -27.55 1.74 -2.15
N LEU A 196 -28.84 1.45 -2.07
CA LEU A 196 -29.46 0.87 -0.87
C LEU A 196 -28.82 -0.47 -0.53
N PHE A 197 -28.69 -1.35 -1.53
CA PHE A 197 -28.03 -2.63 -1.33
C PHE A 197 -26.59 -2.50 -0.86
N LEU A 198 -25.78 -1.61 -1.49
CA LEU A 198 -24.40 -1.37 -1.09
C LEU A 198 -24.28 -0.81 0.34
N ARG A 199 -25.22 0.05 0.76
CA ARG A 199 -25.25 0.57 2.13
C ARG A 199 -25.60 -0.51 3.15
N GLU A 200 -26.57 -1.37 2.84
CA GLU A 200 -27.02 -2.42 3.76
C GLU A 200 -26.08 -3.63 3.79
N ASN A 201 -25.39 -3.91 2.69
CA ASN A 201 -24.61 -5.14 2.50
C ASN A 201 -23.13 -4.89 2.20
N GLY A 202 -22.61 -3.68 2.45
CA GLY A 202 -21.24 -3.29 2.11
C GLY A 202 -20.17 -4.22 2.71
N GLN A 203 -20.40 -4.74 3.92
CA GLN A 203 -19.51 -5.72 4.54
C GLN A 203 -19.47 -7.06 3.78
N GLU A 204 -20.62 -7.56 3.33
CA GLU A 204 -20.68 -8.79 2.52
C GLU A 204 -20.04 -8.58 1.15
N VAL A 205 -20.23 -7.42 0.54
CA VAL A 205 -19.55 -7.05 -0.71
C VAL A 205 -18.03 -7.02 -0.52
N LEU A 206 -17.53 -6.43 0.57
CA LEU A 206 -16.10 -6.42 0.87
C LEU A 206 -15.54 -7.84 1.06
N LYS A 207 -16.25 -8.73 1.77
CA LYS A 207 -15.85 -10.14 1.93
C LYS A 207 -15.73 -10.88 0.60
N LEU A 208 -16.64 -10.62 -0.35
CA LEU A 208 -16.54 -11.20 -1.70
C LEU A 208 -15.31 -10.69 -2.48
N MET A 209 -14.89 -9.46 -2.23
CA MET A 209 -13.69 -8.87 -2.85
C MET A 209 -12.39 -9.37 -2.20
N GLU A 210 -12.43 -9.74 -0.92
CA GLU A 210 -11.26 -10.02 -0.08
C GLU A 210 -10.25 -11.00 -0.71
N PRO A 211 -10.63 -12.17 -1.28
CA PRO A 211 -9.65 -13.12 -1.79
C PRO A 211 -8.77 -12.54 -2.92
N GLN A 212 -9.37 -11.74 -3.80
CA GLN A 212 -8.64 -11.11 -4.91
C GLN A 212 -7.92 -9.84 -4.48
N LEU A 213 -8.54 -9.04 -3.61
CA LEU A 213 -7.89 -7.86 -3.03
C LEU A 213 -6.62 -8.26 -2.28
N LYS A 214 -6.70 -9.30 -1.46
CA LYS A 214 -5.56 -9.88 -0.75
C LYS A 214 -4.38 -10.15 -1.70
N LYS A 215 -4.62 -10.89 -2.79
CA LYS A 215 -3.58 -11.19 -3.79
C LYS A 215 -2.99 -9.92 -4.43
N LYS A 216 -3.86 -8.99 -4.84
CA LYS A 216 -3.44 -7.74 -5.53
C LYS A 216 -2.66 -6.81 -4.59
N LEU A 217 -3.15 -6.62 -3.37
CA LEU A 217 -2.51 -5.79 -2.34
C LEU A 217 -1.18 -6.41 -1.87
N SER A 218 -1.11 -7.73 -1.72
CA SER A 218 0.13 -8.44 -1.42
C SER A 218 1.23 -8.14 -2.44
N THR A 219 0.92 -8.25 -3.73
CA THR A 219 1.89 -7.94 -4.79
C THR A 219 2.29 -6.47 -4.78
N LEU A 220 1.32 -5.56 -4.64
CA LEU A 220 1.56 -4.13 -4.62
C LEU A 220 2.48 -3.73 -3.44
N PHE A 221 2.14 -4.15 -2.23
CA PHE A 221 2.91 -3.81 -1.03
C PHE A 221 4.28 -4.47 -1.03
N ALA A 222 4.42 -5.69 -1.53
CA ALA A 222 5.74 -6.30 -1.71
C ALA A 222 6.62 -5.46 -2.65
N GLY A 223 6.06 -4.92 -3.75
CA GLY A 223 6.76 -4.03 -4.67
C GLY A 223 7.26 -2.76 -3.98
N ILE A 224 6.36 -2.05 -3.28
CA ILE A 224 6.69 -0.81 -2.56
C ILE A 224 7.77 -1.06 -1.50
N VAL A 225 7.60 -2.09 -0.66
CA VAL A 225 8.55 -2.42 0.41
C VAL A 225 9.91 -2.83 -0.18
N ASN A 226 9.92 -3.63 -1.24
CA ASN A 226 11.16 -4.03 -1.90
C ASN A 226 11.89 -2.86 -2.57
N GLN A 227 11.17 -1.85 -3.04
CA GLN A 227 11.79 -0.64 -3.56
C GLN A 227 12.65 0.03 -2.49
N LEU A 228 12.17 0.09 -1.24
CA LEU A 228 12.97 0.60 -0.12
C LEU A 228 14.09 -0.35 0.28
N LEU A 229 13.77 -1.62 0.56
CA LEU A 229 14.68 -2.58 1.19
C LEU A 229 15.85 -3.04 0.29
N ARG A 230 15.69 -2.97 -1.04
CA ARG A 230 16.76 -3.30 -2.01
C ARG A 230 17.71 -2.13 -2.26
N HIS A 231 17.31 -0.90 -1.93
CA HIS A 231 18.11 0.30 -2.13
C HIS A 231 18.73 0.84 -0.84
N VAL A 232 18.10 0.55 0.31
CA VAL A 232 18.59 0.98 1.62
C VAL A 232 19.10 -0.21 2.42
N PRO A 233 20.39 -0.23 2.78
CA PRO A 233 20.98 -1.34 3.51
C PRO A 233 20.55 -1.34 4.98
N VAL A 234 20.53 -2.51 5.60
CA VAL A 234 20.14 -2.74 7.00
C VAL A 234 20.93 -1.83 7.94
N GLU A 235 22.21 -1.60 7.67
CA GLU A 235 23.10 -0.75 8.49
C GLU A 235 22.70 0.73 8.46
N SER A 236 21.86 1.16 7.50
CA SER A 236 21.27 2.50 7.53
C SER A 236 20.12 2.59 8.54
N PHE A 237 19.37 1.51 8.75
CA PHE A 237 18.25 1.47 9.70
C PHE A 237 18.68 1.05 11.11
N LEU A 238 19.64 0.13 11.21
CA LEU A 238 20.08 -0.50 12.46
C LEU A 238 21.56 -0.24 12.68
N ILE A 239 21.87 0.73 13.55
CA ILE A 239 23.25 1.05 13.95
C ILE A 239 23.68 0.19 15.15
N PRO A 240 24.99 -0.04 15.36
CA PRO A 240 25.50 -0.88 16.43
C PRO A 240 25.10 -0.47 17.86
#